data_AF-X1GP31-F1
#
_entry.id   AF-X1GP31-F1
#
_cell.length_a   1.000
_cell.length_b   1.000
_cell.length_c   1.000
_cell.angle_alpha   90.00
_cell.angle_beta   90.00
_cell.angle_gamma   90.00
#
_symmetry.space_group_name_H-M   'P 1'
#
loop_
_entity.id
_entity.type
_entity.pdbx_description
1 polymer ?
#
loop_
_entity_poly.entity_id
_entity_poly.type
_entity_poly.pdbx_seq_one_letter_code
_entity_poly.pdbx_strand_id
1 'polypeptide(L)'
;MIAMDTARNSNQPIKRLHMLGYGLLNISDLDSRGKLNVTFQNGIGISLIQNIFELYKSEIINKRQGNSIIPLDDFTIHIQYFKNGEKNISVFIYMEEKESTVP
;
A
#
# COMPACT_ATOMS: atom_id res chain seq x y z
N MET A 1 31.59 -22.29 -32.46
CA MET A 1 30.13 -22.35 -32.74
C MET A 1 29.43 -22.21 -31.41
N ILE A 2 29.01 -21.00 -31.05
CA ILE A 2 28.29 -20.74 -29.81
C ILE A 2 26.82 -20.92 -30.15
N ALA A 3 26.17 -21.92 -29.55
CA ALA A 3 24.73 -22.07 -29.64
C ALA A 3 24.10 -20.90 -28.86
N MET A 4 23.54 -19.94 -29.59
CA MET A 4 22.60 -18.99 -29.02
C MET A 4 21.31 -19.77 -28.74
N ASP A 5 21.12 -20.16 -27.49
CA ASP A 5 19.81 -20.59 -27.01
C ASP A 5 18.84 -19.43 -27.24
N THR A 6 17.90 -19.67 -28.14
CA THR A 6 16.78 -18.76 -28.38
C THR A 6 15.98 -18.69 -27.09
N ALA A 7 16.05 -17.54 -26.42
CA ALA A 7 15.24 -17.26 -25.25
C ALA A 7 13.78 -17.52 -25.64
N ARG A 8 13.23 -18.62 -25.11
CA ARG A 8 11.81 -18.95 -25.21
C ARG A 8 11.06 -17.74 -24.71
N ASN A 9 10.34 -17.09 -25.63
CA ASN A 9 9.37 -16.07 -25.33
C ASN A 9 8.30 -16.74 -24.45
N SER A 10 8.46 -16.68 -23.13
CA SER A 10 7.44 -17.11 -22.21
C SER A 10 6.32 -16.07 -22.33
N ASN A 11 5.31 -16.40 -23.13
CA ASN A 11 3.97 -15.77 -23.11
C ASN A 11 3.30 -16.05 -21.75
N GLN A 12 3.97 -15.72 -20.64
CA GLN A 12 3.30 -15.63 -19.36
C GLN A 12 2.39 -14.41 -19.44
N PRO A 13 1.09 -14.56 -19.14
CA PRO A 13 0.20 -13.42 -19.06
C PRO A 13 0.81 -12.43 -18.06
N ILE A 14 1.03 -11.19 -18.50
CA ILE A 14 1.45 -10.11 -17.60
C ILE A 14 0.35 -10.01 -16.56
N LYS A 15 0.63 -10.49 -15.34
CA LYS A 15 -0.28 -10.36 -14.20
C LYS A 15 -0.36 -8.87 -13.89
N ARG A 16 -1.40 -8.21 -14.41
CA ARG A 16 -1.60 -6.77 -14.20
C ARG A 16 -2.13 -6.59 -12.78
N LEU A 17 -1.49 -5.70 -12.03
CA LEU A 17 -2.01 -5.26 -10.75
C LEU A 17 -3.27 -4.43 -11.01
N HIS A 18 -4.44 -4.99 -10.71
CA HIS A 18 -5.71 -4.27 -10.78
C HIS A 18 -5.88 -3.41 -9.51
N MET A 19 -5.25 -2.23 -9.53
CA MET A 19 -5.39 -1.25 -8.45
C MET A 19 -6.74 -0.54 -8.54
N LEU A 20 -7.55 -0.68 -7.50
CA LEU A 20 -8.83 0.01 -7.34
C LEU A 20 -8.63 1.45 -6.82
N GLY A 21 -7.56 1.69 -6.08
CA GLY A 21 -7.23 3.01 -5.55
C GLY A 21 -5.88 3.05 -4.85
N TYR A 22 -5.35 4.26 -4.66
CA TYR A 22 -4.09 4.50 -3.97
C TYR A 22 -4.05 5.90 -3.35
N GLY A 23 -3.21 6.05 -2.33
CA GLY A 23 -3.03 7.30 -1.62
C GLY A 23 -1.61 7.46 -1.08
N LEU A 24 -1.17 8.71 -1.00
CA LEU A 24 0.05 9.13 -0.32
C LEU A 24 -0.32 10.04 0.83
N LEU A 25 0.19 9.70 2.00
CA LEU A 25 -0.16 10.28 3.28
C LEU A 25 1.12 10.68 4.00
N ASN A 26 1.01 11.67 4.87
CA ASN A 26 2.05 12.01 5.83
C ASN A 26 1.46 12.00 7.23
N ILE A 27 2.14 11.35 8.16
CA ILE A 27 1.82 11.37 9.58
C ILE A 27 2.89 12.20 10.28
N SER A 28 2.48 13.29 10.92
CA SER A 28 3.38 14.05 11.80
C SER A 28 3.24 13.60 13.24
N ASP A 29 4.36 13.22 13.84
CA ASP A 29 4.52 12.76 15.21
C ASP A 29 4.80 13.95 16.15
N LEU A 30 3.91 14.95 16.15
CA LEU A 30 4.10 16.18 16.92
C LEU A 30 3.72 16.01 18.40
N ASP A 31 2.90 15.03 18.74
CA ASP A 31 2.21 14.97 20.04
C ASP A 31 1.71 13.56 20.40
N SER A 32 2.47 12.52 20.05
CA SER A 32 2.25 11.09 20.42
C SER A 32 0.93 10.46 19.95
N ARG A 33 0.07 11.23 19.27
CA ARG A 33 -1.18 10.77 18.65
C ARG A 33 -1.13 10.65 17.13
N GLY A 34 -0.09 11.19 16.50
CA GLY A 34 0.09 11.20 15.04
C GLY A 34 -1.03 11.99 14.32
N LYS A 35 -0.69 13.09 13.65
CA LYS A 35 -1.68 13.79 12.81
C LYS A 35 -1.57 13.27 11.38
N LEU A 36 -2.65 12.65 10.88
CA LEU A 36 -2.76 12.24 9.49
C LEU A 36 -3.00 13.45 8.58
N ASN A 37 -2.21 13.55 7.53
CA ASN A 37 -2.41 14.46 6.42
C ASN A 37 -2.44 13.67 5.10
N VAL A 38 -3.47 13.86 4.28
CA VAL A 38 -3.58 13.19 2.98
C VAL A 38 -2.99 14.11 1.92
N THR A 39 -1.84 13.72 1.38
CA THR A 39 -1.14 14.49 0.34
C THR A 39 -1.77 14.28 -1.02
N PHE A 40 -2.13 13.02 -1.33
CA PHE A 40 -2.73 12.63 -2.59
C PHE A 40 -3.62 11.40 -2.38
N GLN A 41 -4.74 11.30 -3.10
CA GLN A 41 -5.54 10.08 -3.17
C GLN A 41 -6.25 9.97 -4.52
N ASN A 42 -6.47 8.74 -4.98
CA ASN A 42 -7.31 8.41 -6.13
C ASN A 42 -7.96 7.03 -5.91
N GLY A 43 -9.25 6.88 -6.19
CA GLY A 43 -9.99 5.61 -6.10
C GLY A 43 -10.25 5.08 -4.67
N ILE A 44 -9.45 5.49 -3.69
CA ILE A 44 -9.64 5.18 -2.27
C ILE A 44 -10.35 6.33 -1.54
N GLY A 45 -11.42 6.02 -0.82
CA GLY A 45 -12.21 7.01 -0.09
C GLY A 45 -11.49 7.52 1.16
N ILE A 46 -11.61 8.82 1.45
CA ILE A 46 -10.99 9.45 2.62
C ILE A 46 -11.40 8.79 3.94
N SER A 47 -12.66 8.36 4.05
CA SER A 47 -13.19 7.67 5.24
C SER A 47 -12.53 6.31 5.46
N LEU A 48 -12.24 5.58 4.38
CA LEU A 48 -11.54 4.30 4.46
C LEU A 48 -10.09 4.51 4.93
N ILE A 49 -9.40 5.51 4.36
CA ILE A 49 -8.05 5.91 4.80
C ILE A 49 -8.05 6.24 6.31
N GLN A 50 -9.01 7.04 6.77
CA GLN A 50 -9.10 7.44 8.18
C GLN A 50 -9.34 6.24 9.10
N ASN A 51 -10.25 5.34 8.74
CA ASN A 51 -10.51 4.13 9.51
C ASN A 51 -9.27 3.25 9.61
N ILE A 52 -8.54 3.08 8.51
CA ILE A 52 -7.30 2.30 8.47
C ILE A 52 -6.23 2.96 9.33
N PHE A 53 -6.08 4.27 9.23
CA PHE A 53 -5.15 5.01 10.07
C PHE A 53 -5.48 4.81 11.55
N GLU A 54 -6.74 4.94 11.98
CA GLU A 54 -7.11 4.72 13.38
C GLU A 54 -6.78 3.32 13.90
N LEU A 55 -6.94 2.29 13.05
CA LEU A 55 -6.62 0.90 13.39
C LEU A 55 -5.10 0.63 13.46
N TYR A 56 -4.32 1.21 12.53
CA TYR A 56 -2.90 0.89 12.37
C TYR A 56 -1.94 1.98 12.87
N LYS A 57 -2.45 3.12 13.35
CA LYS A 57 -1.62 4.28 13.78
C LYS A 57 -0.55 3.89 14.79
N SER A 58 -0.89 3.06 15.78
CA SER A 58 0.05 2.68 16.82
C SER A 58 1.22 1.88 16.24
N GLU A 59 0.93 0.94 15.35
CA GLU A 59 1.97 0.18 14.65
C GLU A 59 2.86 1.10 13.80
N ILE A 60 2.25 1.97 12.99
CA ILE A 60 2.96 2.86 12.07
C ILE A 60 3.87 3.82 12.84
N ILE A 61 3.36 4.45 13.90
CA ILE A 61 4.10 5.41 14.73
C ILE A 61 5.26 4.72 15.48
N ASN A 62 5.02 3.53 16.04
CA ASN A 62 6.02 2.82 16.83
C ASN A 62 7.13 2.21 15.96
N LYS A 63 6.78 1.58 14.84
CA LYS A 63 7.77 0.96 13.96
C LYS A 63 8.49 1.98 13.07
N ARG A 64 7.81 3.06 12.67
CA ARG A 64 8.27 4.12 11.74
C ARG A 64 8.65 3.66 10.34
N GLN A 65 8.85 2.36 10.11
CA GLN A 65 9.10 1.76 8.81
C GLN A 65 8.56 0.33 8.78
N GLY A 66 7.94 -0.05 7.66
CA GLY A 66 7.39 -1.40 7.48
C GLY A 66 6.23 -1.43 6.50
N ASN A 67 5.51 -2.53 6.54
CA ASN A 67 4.30 -2.72 5.75
C ASN A 67 3.26 -3.49 6.55
N SER A 68 1.99 -3.28 6.18
CA SER A 68 0.84 -4.02 6.70
C SER A 68 -0.06 -4.38 5.52
N ILE A 69 -0.64 -5.58 5.55
CA ILE A 69 -1.55 -6.09 4.52
C ILE A 69 -2.87 -6.42 5.22
N ILE A 70 -3.97 -5.87 4.70
CA ILE A 70 -5.31 -6.02 5.24
C ILE A 70 -6.16 -6.75 4.20
N PRO A 71 -6.38 -8.07 4.36
CA PRO A 71 -7.32 -8.78 3.51
C PRO A 71 -8.76 -8.40 3.89
N LEU A 72 -9.54 -7.92 2.93
CA LEU A 72 -10.99 -7.69 3.02
C LEU A 72 -11.70 -8.59 2.01
N ASP A 73 -13.02 -8.73 2.05
CA ASP A 73 -13.72 -9.78 1.28
C ASP A 73 -13.37 -9.76 -0.22
N ASP A 74 -13.53 -8.61 -0.88
CA ASP A 74 -13.33 -8.46 -2.34
C ASP A 74 -11.99 -7.82 -2.72
N PHE A 75 -11.26 -7.25 -1.77
CA PHE A 75 -10.04 -6.51 -2.04
C PHE A 75 -9.00 -6.67 -0.92
N THR A 76 -7.75 -6.39 -1.26
CA THR A 76 -6.65 -6.34 -0.31
C THR A 76 -6.13 -4.92 -0.22
N ILE A 77 -5.94 -4.42 0.99
CA ILE A 77 -5.29 -3.13 1.21
C ILE A 77 -3.86 -3.35 1.65
N HIS A 78 -2.95 -2.69 0.95
CA HIS A 78 -1.53 -2.68 1.25
C HIS A 78 -1.16 -1.32 1.79
N ILE A 79 -0.44 -1.32 2.91
CA ILE A 79 0.05 -0.11 3.57
C ILE A 79 1.55 -0.25 3.67
N GLN A 80 2.28 0.72 3.12
CA GLN A 80 3.72 0.81 3.27
C GLN A 80 4.05 2.13 3.92
N TYR A 81 4.84 2.10 5.00
CA TYR A 81 5.19 3.28 5.76
C TYR A 81 6.70 3.35 5.98
N PHE A 82 7.24 4.56 5.97
CA PHE A 82 8.66 4.81 6.09
C PHE A 82 8.93 6.17 6.70
N LYS A 83 10.00 6.26 7.49
CA LYS A 83 10.46 7.48 8.12
C LYS A 83 10.81 8.52 7.06
N ASN A 84 10.25 9.71 7.18
CA ASN A 84 10.48 10.84 6.28
C ASN A 84 10.97 12.07 7.08
N GLY A 85 12.15 11.96 7.68
CA GLY A 85 12.66 12.95 8.63
C GLY A 85 12.42 12.55 10.10
N GLU A 86 12.73 13.44 11.04
CA GLU A 86 12.75 13.07 12.48
C GLU A 86 11.37 12.83 13.08
N LYS A 87 10.35 13.57 12.61
CA LYS A 87 9.00 13.58 13.18
C LYS A 87 7.91 13.27 12.15
N ASN A 88 8.28 12.81 10.96
CA ASN A 88 7.30 12.53 9.92
C ASN A 88 7.46 11.10 9.42
N ILE A 89 6.34 10.49 9.08
CA ILE A 89 6.25 9.17 8.48
C ILE A 89 5.42 9.32 7.22
N SER A 90 6.00 8.96 6.08
CA SER A 90 5.24 8.86 4.84
C SER A 90 4.55 7.50 4.80
N VAL A 91 3.30 7.48 4.36
CA VAL A 91 2.53 6.25 4.17
C VAL A 91 1.98 6.21 2.76
N PHE A 92 2.31 5.15 2.04
CA PHE A 92 1.68 4.79 0.79
C PHE A 92 0.63 3.71 1.06
N ILE A 93 -0.60 3.93 0.61
CA ILE A 93 -1.69 2.97 0.71
C ILE A 93 -2.19 2.66 -0.69
N TYR A 94 -2.46 1.38 -0.99
CA TYR A 94 -3.14 1.01 -2.22
C TYR A 94 -4.08 -0.17 -1.98
N MET A 95 -5.11 -0.23 -2.81
CA MET A 95 -6.17 -1.22 -2.78
C MET A 95 -6.14 -1.98 -4.08
N GLU A 96 -6.01 -3.30 -3.99
CA GLU A 96 -6.09 -4.21 -5.14
C GLU A 96 -7.32 -5.09 -5.04
N GLU A 97 -7.94 -5.38 -6.17
CA GLU A 97 -9.00 -6.38 -6.24
C GLU A 97 -8.41 -7.77 -6.00
N LYS A 98 -9.10 -8.60 -5.22
CA LYS A 98 -8.72 -10.01 -5.12
C LYS A 98 -9.08 -10.70 -6.43
N GLU A 99 -8.17 -11.54 -6.93
CA GLU A 99 -8.50 -12.40 -8.06
C GLU A 99 -9.69 -13.27 -7.66
N SER A 100 -10.84 -13.04 -8.30
CA SER A 100 -12.00 -13.91 -8.15
C SER A 100 -11.60 -15.31 -8.56
N THR A 101 -11.49 -16.20 -7.56
CA THR A 101 -11.43 -17.64 -7.80
C THR A 101 -12.84 -18.07 -8.16
N VAL A 102 -13.23 -17.83 -9.42
CA VAL A 102 -14.44 -18.42 -9.98
C VAL A 102 -14.17 -19.94 -10.06
N PRO A 103 -14.95 -20.80 -9.38
CA PRO A 103 -14.87 -22.25 -9.53
C PRO A 103 -15.28 -22.71 -10.93
#